data_AF-A0A3A8Q498-F1
#
_entry.id   AF-A0A3A8Q498-F1
#
_cell.length_a   1.000
_cell.length_b   1.000
_cell.length_c   1.000
_cell.angle_alpha   90.00
_cell.angle_beta   90.00
_cell.angle_gamma   90.00
#
_symmetry.space_group_name_H-M   'P 1'
#
loop_
_entity.id
_entity.type
_entity.pdbx_description
1 polymer ?
#
loop_
_entity_poly.entity_id
_entity_poly.type
_entity_poly.pdbx_seq_one_letter_code
_entity_poly.pdbx_strand_id
1 'polypeptide(L)'
;MSSDTRTALLATLLTLALGCADFERGPVSADAGPPPTDGGGGGDAGSAVSFASDVHPLLTSGCQSCHRGGGAAGNTSFLLTGDADADYAAVISLTDTSNPSASRLLRKTSGAGHGGGAIYGEGSPEYQTLLAWISAGAQP
;
A
#
# COMPACT_ATOMS: atom_id res chain seq x y z
N MET A 1 17.80 -33.25 -67.29
CA MET A 1 18.75 -34.18 -66.65
C MET A 1 19.28 -33.50 -65.40
N SER A 2 18.74 -33.85 -64.23
CA SER A 2 19.40 -34.71 -63.22
C SER A 2 20.73 -34.15 -62.75
N SER A 3 20.79 -33.72 -61.49
CA SER A 3 21.05 -34.65 -60.39
C SER A 3 20.80 -34.01 -59.03
N ASP A 4 20.11 -34.78 -58.19
CA ASP A 4 20.10 -34.72 -56.73
C ASP A 4 21.51 -34.80 -56.14
N THR A 5 21.72 -34.26 -54.92
CA THR A 5 22.10 -35.04 -53.72
C THR A 5 22.40 -34.10 -52.54
N ARG A 6 21.46 -34.09 -51.59
CA ARG A 6 21.60 -34.06 -50.12
C ARG A 6 23.02 -33.88 -49.55
N THR A 7 23.24 -32.92 -48.65
CA THR A 7 23.95 -33.18 -47.38
C THR A 7 23.59 -32.08 -46.37
N ALA A 8 23.02 -32.49 -45.24
CA ALA A 8 22.74 -31.66 -44.09
C ALA A 8 24.05 -31.24 -43.41
N LEU A 9 24.21 -29.96 -43.05
CA LEU A 9 25.19 -29.56 -42.04
C LEU A 9 24.44 -29.19 -40.77
N LEU A 10 24.60 -30.06 -39.77
CA LEU A 10 24.10 -29.90 -38.43
C LEU A 10 24.72 -28.67 -37.77
N ALA A 11 23.84 -27.85 -37.19
CA ALA A 11 24.19 -26.87 -36.18
C ALA A 11 24.41 -27.59 -34.84
N THR A 12 25.55 -27.34 -34.20
CA THR A 12 25.72 -27.62 -32.77
C THR A 12 26.54 -26.49 -32.13
N LEU A 13 25.81 -25.47 -31.66
CA LEU A 13 26.29 -24.51 -30.67
C LEU A 13 26.38 -25.22 -29.32
N LEU A 14 27.60 -25.49 -28.86
CA LEU A 14 27.88 -25.98 -27.52
C LEU A 14 27.89 -24.80 -26.55
N THR A 15 26.76 -24.51 -25.92
CA THR A 15 26.68 -23.54 -24.82
C THR A 15 27.00 -24.24 -23.50
N LEU A 16 28.15 -23.86 -22.93
CA LEU A 16 28.62 -24.33 -21.63
C LEU A 16 27.98 -23.45 -20.54
N ALA A 17 26.82 -23.85 -20.01
CA ALA A 17 26.22 -23.25 -18.82
C ALA A 17 26.63 -24.05 -17.58
N LEU A 18 27.69 -23.56 -16.92
CA LEU A 18 28.10 -23.99 -15.59
C LEU A 18 27.06 -23.48 -14.59
N GLY A 19 26.40 -24.40 -13.89
CA GLY A 19 25.20 -24.15 -13.10
C GLY A 19 25.39 -23.38 -11.79
N CYS A 20 24.26 -23.00 -11.21
CA CYS A 20 24.00 -22.86 -9.78
C CYS A 20 22.48 -22.95 -9.53
N ALA A 21 22.08 -23.93 -8.72
CA ALA A 21 20.84 -24.02 -7.93
C ALA A 21 19.49 -24.33 -8.64
N ASP A 22 19.25 -25.61 -8.88
CA ASP A 22 17.93 -26.23 -8.75
C ASP A 22 17.55 -26.29 -7.25
N PHE A 23 16.68 -25.40 -6.80
CA PHE A 23 16.05 -25.48 -5.48
C PHE A 23 14.79 -26.35 -5.59
N GLU A 24 14.96 -27.67 -5.75
CA GLU A 24 13.86 -28.61 -5.59
C GLU A 24 13.42 -28.58 -4.12
N ARG A 25 12.27 -27.95 -3.84
CA ARG A 25 11.57 -28.12 -2.56
C ARG A 25 11.17 -29.59 -2.45
N GLY A 26 11.84 -30.32 -1.56
CA GLY A 26 11.43 -31.66 -1.16
C GLY A 26 9.98 -31.68 -0.66
N PRO A 27 9.35 -32.87 -0.59
CA PRO A 27 7.96 -33.01 -0.16
C PRO A 27 7.78 -32.43 1.25
N VAL A 28 6.70 -31.69 1.44
CA VAL A 28 6.34 -31.10 2.74
C VAL A 28 6.20 -32.21 3.79
N SER A 29 7.09 -32.19 4.78
CA SER A 29 6.99 -33.08 5.93
C SER A 29 5.77 -32.67 6.75
N ALA A 30 4.89 -33.62 7.08
CA ALA A 30 3.64 -33.39 7.82
C ALA A 30 3.87 -32.97 9.30
N ASP A 31 5.12 -32.88 9.73
CA ASP A 31 5.51 -32.56 11.10
C ASP A 31 6.13 -31.16 11.26
N ALA A 32 6.03 -30.30 10.23
CA ALA A 32 6.29 -28.88 10.42
C ALA A 32 5.16 -28.29 11.28
N GLY A 33 5.44 -28.07 12.57
CA GLY A 33 4.60 -27.22 13.41
C GLY A 33 4.33 -25.88 12.74
N PRO A 34 3.28 -25.15 13.16
CA PRO A 34 2.88 -23.90 12.52
C PRO A 34 4.10 -22.96 12.39
N PRO A 35 4.24 -22.27 11.25
CA PRO A 35 5.37 -21.37 11.01
C PRO A 35 5.50 -20.34 12.14
N PRO A 36 6.70 -19.84 12.44
CA PRO A 36 6.83 -18.68 13.31
C PRO A 36 6.03 -17.54 12.68
N THR A 37 4.96 -17.15 13.38
CA THR A 37 4.19 -15.98 13.05
C THR A 37 5.02 -14.77 13.44
N ASP A 38 5.66 -14.13 12.47
CA ASP A 38 6.28 -12.81 12.66
C ASP A 38 5.14 -11.83 13.00
N GLY A 39 5.01 -11.55 14.29
CA GLY A 39 3.85 -10.91 14.89
C GLY A 39 3.56 -9.53 14.32
N GLY A 40 2.33 -9.37 13.85
CA GLY A 40 1.80 -8.08 13.42
C GLY A 40 0.30 -8.10 13.11
N GLY A 41 -0.51 -8.77 13.95
CA GLY A 41 -1.96 -8.55 14.00
C GLY A 41 -2.79 -9.43 13.07
N GLY A 42 -2.92 -10.71 13.42
CA GLY A 42 -4.19 -11.40 13.19
C GLY A 42 -5.26 -10.69 14.01
N GLY A 43 -5.94 -9.73 13.41
CA GLY A 43 -7.15 -9.17 13.96
C GLY A 43 -8.26 -10.18 13.67
N ASP A 44 -8.73 -10.85 14.72
CA ASP A 44 -10.10 -11.36 14.75
C ASP A 44 -11.03 -10.30 14.15
N ALA A 45 -12.09 -10.71 13.46
CA ALA A 45 -13.15 -9.78 13.09
C ALA A 45 -13.64 -9.05 14.37
N GLY A 46 -13.17 -7.83 14.64
CA GLY A 46 -13.52 -7.17 15.91
C GLY A 46 -12.80 -5.88 16.32
N SER A 47 -11.54 -5.63 15.95
CA SER A 47 -10.90 -4.35 16.35
C SER A 47 -11.14 -3.27 15.29
N ALA A 48 -12.03 -2.33 15.59
CA ALA A 48 -12.30 -1.17 14.75
C ALA A 48 -11.03 -0.31 14.62
N VAL A 49 -10.74 0.17 13.41
CA VAL A 49 -9.66 1.12 13.14
C VAL A 49 -9.92 2.40 13.94
N SER A 50 -8.96 2.85 14.75
CA SER A 50 -9.09 4.05 15.59
C SER A 50 -8.40 5.24 14.93
N PHE A 51 -8.95 6.43 15.13
CA PHE A 51 -8.33 7.62 14.54
C PHE A 51 -6.96 7.89 15.17
N ALA A 52 -6.87 7.90 16.50
CA ALA A 52 -5.62 8.24 17.19
C ALA A 52 -4.47 7.24 16.95
N SER A 53 -4.76 5.94 16.89
CA SER A 53 -3.73 4.90 16.78
C SER A 53 -3.37 4.51 15.35
N ASP A 54 -4.32 4.57 14.42
CA ASP A 54 -4.15 4.00 13.09
C ASP A 54 -4.17 5.07 11.98
N VAL A 55 -5.02 6.08 12.10
CA VAL A 55 -5.19 7.10 11.05
C VAL A 55 -4.25 8.29 11.25
N HIS A 56 -4.21 8.85 12.46
CA HIS A 56 -3.44 10.04 12.77
C HIS A 56 -1.93 9.88 12.51
N PRO A 57 -1.28 8.73 12.79
CA PRO A 57 0.12 8.51 12.40
C PRO A 57 0.34 8.55 10.88
N LEU A 58 -0.61 8.09 10.08
CA LEU A 58 -0.54 8.18 8.61
C LEU A 58 -0.64 9.63 8.15
N LEU A 59 -1.55 10.40 8.73
CA LEU A 59 -1.73 11.80 8.36
C LEU A 59 -0.54 12.67 8.76
N THR A 60 0.01 12.46 9.95
CA THR A 60 1.19 13.22 10.43
C THR A 60 2.45 12.85 9.66
N SER A 61 2.66 11.58 9.33
CA SER A 61 3.81 11.15 8.53
C SER A 61 3.72 11.57 7.05
N GLY A 62 2.55 11.45 6.44
CA GLY A 62 2.35 11.72 5.01
C GLY A 62 1.99 13.16 4.65
N CYS A 63 1.30 13.89 5.52
CA CYS A 63 0.64 15.15 5.15
C CYS A 63 1.18 16.37 5.92
N GLN A 64 1.55 16.24 7.20
CA GLN A 64 1.83 17.38 8.09
C GLN A 64 3.03 18.22 7.64
N SER A 65 4.03 17.64 6.98
CA SER A 65 5.20 18.39 6.47
C SER A 65 4.80 19.55 5.54
N CYS A 66 3.72 19.36 4.77
CA CYS A 66 3.14 20.36 3.87
C CYS A 66 1.95 21.09 4.50
N HIS A 67 1.08 20.36 5.20
CA HIS A 67 -0.16 20.86 5.82
C HIS A 67 0.08 21.34 7.24
N ARG A 68 0.95 22.33 7.40
CA ARG A 68 1.23 23.02 8.66
C ARG A 68 1.49 24.50 8.43
N GLY A 69 1.49 25.29 9.49
CA GLY A 69 1.91 26.70 9.41
C GLY A 69 3.29 26.84 8.75
N GLY A 70 3.38 27.67 7.70
CA GLY A 70 4.60 27.86 6.92
C GLY A 70 4.98 26.73 5.96
N GLY A 71 4.20 25.64 5.90
CA GLY A 71 4.38 24.57 4.92
C GLY A 71 3.84 24.95 3.54
N ALA A 72 4.17 24.16 2.52
CA ALA A 72 3.74 24.40 1.13
C ALA A 72 2.21 24.44 0.95
N ALA A 73 1.46 23.77 1.83
CA ALA A 73 0.01 23.79 1.88
C ALA A 73 -0.54 24.53 3.12
N GLY A 74 0.29 25.37 3.75
CA GLY A 74 -0.03 26.09 4.99
C GLY A 74 -1.11 27.15 4.85
N ASN A 75 -1.49 27.52 3.62
CA ASN A 75 -2.58 28.45 3.32
C ASN A 75 -3.92 27.73 3.02
N THR A 76 -3.96 26.40 3.13
CA THR A 76 -5.19 25.62 2.92
C THR A 76 -6.00 25.53 4.22
N SER A 77 -7.26 25.13 4.10
CA SER A 77 -8.14 24.92 5.26
C SER A 77 -7.86 23.61 6.02
N PHE A 78 -6.93 22.78 5.54
CA PHE A 78 -6.52 21.54 6.19
C PHE A 78 -5.11 21.70 6.74
N LEU A 79 -4.99 21.79 8.06
CA LEU A 79 -3.72 21.88 8.76
C LEU A 79 -3.69 20.83 9.86
N LEU A 80 -2.51 20.23 10.05
CA LEU A 80 -2.23 19.26 11.09
C LEU A 80 -1.26 19.87 12.10
N THR A 81 -1.60 19.70 13.37
CA THR A 81 -0.86 20.16 14.53
C THR A 81 0.06 19.06 15.08
N GLY A 82 -0.27 17.79 14.81
CA GLY A 82 0.40 16.63 15.41
C GLY A 82 -0.26 16.18 16.72
N ASP A 83 -1.34 16.83 17.14
CA ASP A 83 -2.19 16.42 18.24
C ASP A 83 -3.46 15.76 17.68
N ALA A 84 -3.74 14.51 18.05
CA ALA A 84 -4.84 13.76 17.46
C ALA A 84 -6.20 14.40 17.76
N ASP A 85 -6.44 14.82 19.00
CA ASP A 85 -7.71 15.40 19.41
C ASP A 85 -7.98 16.72 18.66
N ALA A 86 -6.96 17.56 18.49
CA ALA A 86 -7.06 18.81 17.74
C ALA A 86 -7.22 18.58 16.22
N ASP A 87 -6.55 17.58 15.66
CA ASP A 87 -6.52 17.33 14.22
C ASP A 87 -7.79 16.62 13.72
N TYR A 88 -8.48 15.86 14.57
CA TYR A 88 -9.68 15.11 14.21
C TYR A 88 -10.73 15.97 13.50
N ALA A 89 -11.01 17.17 14.03
CA ALA A 89 -11.99 18.09 13.45
C ALA A 89 -11.64 18.53 12.01
N ALA A 90 -10.35 18.70 11.71
CA ALA A 90 -9.90 19.04 10.36
C ALA A 90 -10.07 17.84 9.41
N VAL A 91 -9.77 16.63 9.88
CA VAL A 91 -9.86 15.40 9.07
C VAL A 91 -11.30 15.00 8.78
N ILE A 92 -12.18 15.07 9.79
CA ILE A 92 -13.59 14.71 9.61
C ILE A 92 -14.30 15.65 8.62
N SER A 93 -13.87 16.92 8.52
CA SER A 93 -14.39 17.87 7.53
C SER A 93 -14.12 17.47 6.07
N LEU A 94 -13.19 16.55 5.84
CA LEU A 94 -12.81 16.02 4.53
C LEU A 94 -13.39 14.64 4.25
N THR A 95 -14.16 14.11 5.19
CA THR A 95 -14.62 12.72 5.21
C THR A 95 -16.11 12.66 4.90
N ASP A 96 -16.51 11.70 4.06
CA ASP A 96 -17.88 11.38 3.74
C ASP A 96 -18.13 9.91 4.09
N THR A 97 -18.75 9.68 5.24
CA THR A 97 -19.06 8.32 5.72
C THR A 97 -20.21 7.67 4.94
N SER A 98 -21.02 8.45 4.21
CA SER A 98 -22.08 7.92 3.35
C SER A 98 -21.53 7.45 2.00
N ASN A 99 -20.41 8.01 1.55
CA ASN A 99 -19.68 7.55 0.38
C ASN A 99 -18.15 7.54 0.64
N PRO A 100 -17.65 6.54 1.40
CA PRO A 100 -16.27 6.53 1.90
C PRO A 100 -15.21 6.78 0.82
N SER A 101 -15.26 6.04 -0.29
CA SER A 101 -14.31 6.18 -1.41
C SER A 101 -14.35 7.56 -2.09
N ALA A 102 -15.48 8.27 -2.02
CA ALA A 102 -15.61 9.61 -2.59
C ALA A 102 -15.15 10.73 -1.65
N SER A 103 -14.79 10.40 -0.40
CA SER A 103 -14.28 11.35 0.59
C SER A 103 -13.17 12.22 -0.01
N ARG A 104 -13.22 13.52 0.26
CA ARG A 104 -12.18 14.45 -0.20
C ARG A 104 -10.80 14.03 0.30
N LEU A 105 -10.71 13.48 1.52
CA LEU A 105 -9.48 12.92 2.08
C LEU A 105 -8.88 11.84 1.16
N LEU A 106 -9.66 10.82 0.80
CA LEU A 106 -9.19 9.71 -0.04
C LEU A 106 -8.88 10.14 -1.47
N ARG A 107 -9.68 11.03 -2.05
CA ARG A 107 -9.39 11.58 -3.38
C ARG A 107 -8.09 12.38 -3.40
N LYS A 108 -7.82 13.18 -2.37
CA LYS A 108 -6.57 13.96 -2.29
C LYS A 108 -5.37 13.06 -2.05
N THR A 109 -5.47 12.09 -1.13
CA THR A 109 -4.33 11.21 -0.84
C THR A 109 -3.95 10.33 -2.03
N SER A 110 -4.92 9.90 -2.86
CA SER A 110 -4.64 9.17 -4.11
C SER A 110 -4.13 10.05 -5.26
N GLY A 111 -4.00 11.37 -5.03
CA GLY A 111 -3.43 12.33 -5.97
C GLY A 111 -4.45 13.09 -6.82
N ALA A 112 -5.75 12.81 -6.69
CA ALA A 112 -6.79 13.47 -7.50
C ALA A 112 -6.94 14.96 -7.14
N GLY A 113 -6.30 15.82 -7.93
CA GLY A 113 -6.26 17.27 -7.72
C GLY A 113 -5.52 17.66 -6.45
N HIS A 114 -4.60 16.83 -5.96
CA HIS A 114 -3.71 17.18 -4.84
C HIS A 114 -2.41 17.76 -5.40
N GLY A 115 -2.06 18.98 -5.00
CA GLY A 115 -0.90 19.69 -5.56
C GLY A 115 0.44 18.99 -5.31
N GLY A 116 0.53 18.11 -4.32
CA GLY A 116 1.71 17.29 -4.03
C GLY A 116 1.76 15.94 -4.75
N GLY A 117 0.77 15.63 -5.61
CA GLY A 117 0.62 14.31 -6.21
C GLY A 117 0.00 13.28 -5.25
N ALA A 118 0.16 12.00 -5.56
CA ALA A 118 -0.32 10.91 -4.72
C ALA A 118 0.59 10.71 -3.50
N ILE A 119 0.00 10.65 -2.31
CA ILE A 119 0.67 10.31 -1.04
C ILE A 119 0.44 8.83 -0.74
N TYR A 120 -0.82 8.40 -0.75
CA TYR A 120 -1.24 7.00 -0.62
C TYR A 120 -2.13 6.63 -1.81
N GLY A 121 -1.60 5.84 -2.73
CA GLY A 121 -2.36 5.33 -3.87
C GLY A 121 -3.46 4.36 -3.41
N GLU A 122 -4.52 4.19 -4.21
CA GLU A 122 -5.69 3.38 -3.83
C GLU A 122 -5.37 1.93 -3.46
N GLY A 123 -4.30 1.36 -4.01
CA GLY A 123 -3.83 0.02 -3.68
C GLY A 123 -2.92 -0.08 -2.45
N SER A 124 -2.62 1.03 -1.77
CA SER A 124 -1.68 1.03 -0.65
C SER A 124 -2.36 0.64 0.68
N PRO A 125 -1.65 -0.02 1.61
CA PRO A 125 -2.19 -0.35 2.93
C PRO A 125 -2.69 0.87 3.71
N GLU A 126 -2.04 2.02 3.56
CA GLU A 126 -2.40 3.27 4.22
C GLU A 126 -3.73 3.81 3.69
N TYR A 127 -3.93 3.79 2.36
CA TYR A 127 -5.21 4.15 1.77
C TYR A 127 -6.33 3.23 2.29
N GLN A 128 -6.06 1.92 2.37
CA GLN A 128 -7.04 0.94 2.85
C GLN A 128 -7.36 1.13 4.35
N THR A 129 -6.38 1.54 5.15
CA THR A 129 -6.59 1.89 6.56
C THR A 129 -7.50 3.11 6.70
N LEU A 130 -7.23 4.17 5.93
CA LEU A 130 -8.08 5.37 5.88
C LEU A 130 -9.50 5.01 5.41
N LEU A 131 -9.63 4.21 4.35
CA LEU A 131 -10.93 3.78 3.83
C LEU A 131 -11.71 2.95 4.86
N ALA A 132 -11.05 2.01 5.54
CA ALA A 132 -11.66 1.17 6.56
C ALA A 132 -12.19 2.01 7.73
N TRP A 133 -11.40 2.97 8.21
CA TRP A 133 -11.83 3.91 9.26
C TRP A 133 -13.05 4.73 8.84
N ILE A 134 -13.04 5.32 7.63
CA ILE A 134 -14.18 6.10 7.13
C ILE A 134 -15.43 5.22 6.99
N SER A 135 -15.25 4.01 6.44
CA SER A 135 -16.34 3.04 6.26
C SER A 135 -16.94 2.56 7.60
N ALA A 136 -16.14 2.57 8.67
CA ALA A 136 -16.58 2.26 10.02
C ALA A 136 -17.25 3.44 10.74
N GLY A 137 -17.50 4.56 10.05
CA GLY A 137 -18.15 5.75 10.60
C GLY A 137 -17.19 6.78 11.18
N ALA A 138 -15.90 6.69 10.86
CA ALA A 138 -14.88 7.71 11.14
C ALA A 138 -14.85 8.15 12.62
N GLN A 139 -14.81 7.21 13.55
CA GLN A 139 -14.81 7.50 14.99
C GLN A 139 -13.48 8.13 15.45
N PRO A 140 -13.48 9.02 16.45
CA PRO A 140 -12.26 9.61 17.02
C PRO A 140 -11.35 8.57 17.71
#